data_AF-A0A5K0Z8F4-F1
#
_entry.id   AF-A0A5K0Z8F4-F1
#
_cell.length_a   1.000
_cell.length_b   1.000
_cell.length_c   1.000
_cell.angle_alpha   90.00
_cell.angle_beta   90.00
_cell.angle_gamma   90.00
#
_symmetry.space_group_name_H-M   'P 1'
#
loop_
_entity.id
_entity.type
_entity.pdbx_description
1 polymer ?
#
loop_
_entity_poly.entity_id
_entity_poly.type
_entity_poly.pdbx_seq_one_letter_code
_entity_poly.pdbx_strand_id
1 'polypeptide(L)'
;MSINMKTLTQALAKTAAVIEKTVQTTVQEVTGPRALQDYDLLDQIGSGGPGLAWKLFSGRPKAKPSQAQYPLVCIWLLDKKALSEARTRAGLSKTVEDAFLDIVRADAARLVRLRHPGVVHVVQALDESKTAMAMVTEPLFASVANVLGNFDNIGKVPTELKGL
;
A
#
# COMPACT_ATOMS: atom_id res chain seq x y z
N MET A 1 1.85 -29.97 -45.11
CA MET A 1 1.80 -28.68 -44.40
C MET A 1 2.21 -28.94 -42.95
N SER A 2 3.41 -28.52 -42.55
CA SER A 2 3.92 -28.71 -41.19
C SER A 2 3.31 -27.68 -40.25
N ILE A 3 2.70 -28.16 -39.16
CA ILE A 3 2.16 -27.30 -38.11
C ILE A 3 3.37 -26.67 -37.40
N ASN A 4 3.46 -25.34 -37.44
CA ASN A 4 4.60 -24.60 -36.88
C ASN A 4 4.52 -24.61 -35.34
N MET A 5 5.15 -25.61 -34.71
CA MET A 5 5.11 -25.86 -33.25
C MET A 5 5.48 -24.64 -32.39
N LYS A 6 6.31 -23.73 -32.91
CA LYS A 6 6.75 -22.52 -32.19
C LYS A 6 5.59 -21.54 -31.93
N THR A 7 4.63 -21.47 -32.85
CA THR A 7 3.47 -20.57 -32.74
C THR A 7 2.45 -21.11 -31.72
N LEU A 8 2.31 -22.43 -31.63
CA LEU A 8 1.42 -23.10 -30.68
C LEU A 8 1.90 -22.94 -29.23
N THR A 9 3.21 -23.09 -28.98
CA THR A 9 3.81 -22.91 -27.65
C THR A 9 3.70 -21.46 -27.18
N GLN A 10 3.90 -20.50 -28.09
CA GLN A 10 3.74 -19.09 -27.75
C GLN A 10 2.29 -18.71 -27.45
N ALA A 11 1.32 -19.31 -28.13
CA ALA A 11 -0.10 -19.10 -27.86
C ALA A 11 -0.50 -19.65 -26.47
N LEU A 12 -0.04 -20.85 -26.12
CA LEU A 12 -0.27 -21.46 -24.80
C LEU A 12 0.38 -20.67 -23.65
N ALA A 13 1.60 -20.17 -23.85
CA ALA A 13 2.27 -19.33 -22.85
C ALA A 13 1.52 -18.01 -22.64
N LYS A 14 1.00 -17.40 -23.71
CA LYS A 14 0.19 -16.18 -23.63
C LYS A 14 -1.13 -16.41 -22.92
N THR A 15 -1.83 -17.51 -23.20
CA THR A 15 -3.10 -17.82 -22.51
C THR A 15 -2.88 -18.14 -21.04
N ALA A 16 -1.81 -18.89 -20.69
CA ALA A 16 -1.44 -19.13 -19.29
C ALA A 16 -1.15 -17.83 -18.52
N ALA A 17 -0.38 -16.91 -19.12
CA ALA A 17 -0.09 -15.60 -18.51
C ALA A 17 -1.35 -14.73 -18.33
N VAL A 18 -2.30 -14.80 -19.27
CA VAL A 18 -3.59 -14.10 -19.17
C VAL A 18 -4.44 -14.69 -18.05
N ILE A 19 -4.45 -16.02 -17.91
CA ILE A 19 -5.19 -16.72 -16.85
C ILE A 19 -4.59 -16.39 -15.48
N GLU A 20 -3.26 -16.47 -15.32
CA GLU A 20 -2.58 -16.10 -14.07
C GLU A 20 -2.87 -14.65 -13.69
N LYS A 21 -2.80 -13.72 -14.65
CA LYS A 21 -3.12 -12.30 -14.42
C LYS A 21 -4.58 -12.14 -14.00
N THR A 22 -5.51 -12.84 -14.65
CA THR A 22 -6.94 -12.78 -14.30
C THR A 22 -7.19 -13.32 -12.89
N VAL A 23 -6.62 -14.47 -12.54
CA VAL A 23 -6.74 -15.09 -11.20
C VAL A 23 -6.15 -14.20 -10.12
N GLN A 24 -4.99 -13.58 -10.35
CA GLN A 24 -4.40 -12.63 -9.41
C GLN A 24 -5.30 -11.41 -9.20
N THR A 25 -5.93 -10.91 -10.28
CA THR A 25 -6.83 -9.75 -10.21
C THR A 25 -8.09 -10.05 -9.39
N THR A 26 -8.70 -11.23 -9.57
CA THR A 26 -9.93 -11.62 -8.84
C THR A 26 -9.65 -11.90 -7.36
N VAL A 27 -8.51 -12.50 -7.01
CA VAL A 27 -8.13 -12.72 -5.61
C VAL A 27 -7.93 -11.39 -4.89
N GLN A 28 -7.24 -10.45 -5.53
CA GLN A 28 -6.94 -9.13 -4.97
C GLN A 28 -8.19 -8.25 -4.78
N GLU A 29 -9.25 -8.47 -5.56
CA GLU A 29 -10.56 -7.83 -5.34
C GLU A 29 -11.27 -8.33 -4.06
N VAL A 30 -11.05 -9.58 -3.65
CA VAL A 30 -11.70 -10.19 -2.48
C VAL A 30 -10.84 -10.06 -1.21
N THR A 31 -9.51 -10.12 -1.34
CA THR A 31 -8.57 -10.13 -0.19
C THR A 31 -7.85 -8.80 0.05
N GLY A 32 -8.04 -7.81 -0.82
CA GLY A 32 -7.41 -6.50 -0.71
C GLY A 32 -5.96 -6.48 -1.20
N PRO A 33 -5.24 -5.35 -1.01
CA PRO A 33 -3.84 -5.23 -1.43
C PRO A 33 -2.93 -6.30 -0.81
N ARG A 34 -1.87 -6.70 -1.51
CA ARG A 34 -0.89 -7.73 -1.09
C ARG A 34 -0.32 -7.48 0.30
N ALA A 35 -0.10 -6.22 0.66
CA ALA A 35 0.35 -5.85 2.00
C ALA A 35 -0.59 -6.33 3.13
N LEU A 36 -1.91 -6.37 2.89
CA LEU A 36 -2.88 -6.88 3.87
C LEU A 36 -2.94 -8.43 3.87
N GLN A 37 -2.48 -9.06 2.79
CA GLN A 37 -2.43 -10.50 2.66
C GLN A 37 -1.17 -11.05 3.34
N ASP A 38 -0.03 -10.41 3.15
CA ASP A 38 1.30 -10.89 3.60
C ASP A 38 1.63 -10.53 5.06
N TYR A 39 0.94 -9.54 5.63
CA TYR A 39 1.20 -9.03 6.98
C TYR A 39 -0.06 -9.02 7.85
N ASP A 40 0.14 -9.22 9.14
CA ASP A 40 -0.85 -8.99 10.18
C ASP A 40 -0.81 -7.51 10.59
N LEU A 41 -1.95 -6.81 10.48
CA LEU A 41 -2.11 -5.45 10.98
C LEU A 41 -2.23 -5.47 12.51
N LEU A 42 -1.43 -4.65 13.17
CA LEU A 42 -1.48 -4.39 14.60
C LEU A 42 -2.11 -3.00 14.82
N ASP A 43 -1.55 -2.20 15.73
CA ASP A 43 -2.08 -0.90 16.08
C ASP A 43 -1.76 0.16 15.01
N GLN A 44 -2.71 1.09 14.83
CA GLN A 44 -2.46 2.31 14.06
C GLN A 44 -1.47 3.18 14.83
N ILE A 45 -0.27 3.37 14.28
CA ILE A 45 0.79 4.19 14.88
C ILE A 45 0.72 5.65 14.44
N GLY A 46 -0.01 5.95 13.36
CA GLY A 46 -0.14 7.32 12.90
C GLY A 46 -0.92 7.52 11.61
N SER A 47 -0.73 8.70 11.05
CA SER A 47 -1.12 9.08 9.69
C SER A 47 0.01 9.87 9.02
N GLY A 48 0.08 9.87 7.69
CA GLY A 48 1.19 10.49 6.99
C GLY A 48 0.95 10.79 5.52
N GLY A 49 2.01 11.30 4.88
CA GLY A 49 2.02 11.74 3.49
C GLY A 49 1.09 12.92 3.20
N PRO A 50 0.85 13.23 1.90
CA PRO A 50 0.04 14.37 1.50
C PRO A 50 -1.36 14.34 2.12
N GLY A 51 -1.72 15.43 2.82
CA GLY A 51 -3.02 15.56 3.49
C GLY A 51 -3.26 14.56 4.63
N LEU A 52 -2.21 13.91 5.15
CA LEU A 52 -2.30 12.83 6.12
C LEU A 52 -3.21 11.68 5.66
N ALA A 53 -3.33 11.49 4.34
CA ALA A 53 -4.24 10.53 3.74
C ALA A 53 -3.85 9.07 4.00
N TRP A 54 -2.57 8.82 4.29
CA TRP A 54 -2.10 7.50 4.67
C TRP A 54 -2.38 7.24 6.14
N LYS A 55 -2.96 6.08 6.44
CA LYS A 55 -2.98 5.51 7.78
C LYS A 55 -1.75 4.63 7.94
N LEU A 56 -1.00 4.84 9.00
CA LEU A 56 0.20 4.09 9.32
C LEU A 56 -0.13 3.05 10.37
N PHE A 57 0.06 1.79 10.04
CA PHE A 57 -0.14 0.66 10.95
C PHE A 57 1.19 -0.01 11.23
N SER A 58 1.42 -0.35 12.49
CA SER A 58 2.43 -1.36 12.82
C SER A 58 1.94 -2.72 12.32
N GLY A 59 2.84 -3.58 11.86
CA GLY A 59 2.48 -4.89 11.36
C GLY A 59 3.58 -5.91 11.52
N ARG A 60 3.21 -7.20 11.48
CA ARG A 60 4.14 -8.33 11.52
C ARG A 60 4.00 -9.19 10.26
N PRO A 61 5.09 -9.63 9.64
CA PRO A 61 5.03 -10.58 8.53
C PRO A 61 4.36 -11.88 8.97
N LYS A 62 3.42 -12.42 8.16
CA LYS A 62 2.82 -13.74 8.40
C LYS A 62 3.77 -14.88 8.05
N ALA A 63 4.75 -14.62 7.18
CA ALA A 63 5.80 -15.56 6.84
C ALA A 63 6.70 -15.84 8.06
N LYS A 64 7.39 -16.99 8.05
CA LYS A 64 8.26 -17.37 9.18
C LYS A 64 9.33 -16.29 9.44
N PRO A 65 9.66 -15.98 10.71
CA PRO A 65 10.60 -14.90 11.05
C PRO A 65 11.96 -14.98 10.36
N SER A 66 12.44 -16.20 10.04
CA SER A 66 13.70 -16.43 9.34
C SER A 66 13.73 -15.96 7.88
N GLN A 67 12.56 -15.65 7.29
CA GLN A 67 12.42 -15.20 5.90
C GLN A 67 12.08 -13.70 5.81
N ALA A 68 11.78 -13.05 6.93
CA ALA A 68 11.39 -11.65 6.95
C ALA A 68 12.61 -10.74 7.18
N GLN A 69 12.77 -9.71 6.34
CA GLN A 69 13.83 -8.72 6.48
C GLN A 69 13.71 -7.93 7.79
N TYR A 70 12.48 -7.69 8.25
CA TYR A 70 12.19 -6.99 9.49
C TYR A 70 11.18 -7.78 10.34
N PRO A 71 11.36 -7.87 11.67
CA PRO A 71 10.42 -8.54 12.57
C PRO A 71 9.13 -7.74 12.79
N LEU A 72 9.19 -6.43 12.57
CA LEU A 72 8.08 -5.48 12.55
C LEU A 72 8.22 -4.60 11.32
N VAL A 73 7.11 -4.15 10.77
CA VAL A 73 7.06 -3.26 9.61
C VAL A 73 6.04 -2.16 9.83
N CYS A 74 6.11 -1.11 8.99
CA CYS A 74 5.04 -0.12 8.89
C CYS A 74 4.25 -0.35 7.60
N ILE A 75 2.95 -0.58 7.73
CA ILE A 75 2.02 -0.73 6.63
C ILE A 75 1.34 0.62 6.42
N TRP A 76 1.54 1.18 5.24
CA TRP A 76 0.89 2.40 4.79
C TRP A 76 -0.39 2.00 4.06
N LEU A 77 -1.54 2.42 4.58
CA LEU A 77 -2.85 2.11 4.03
C LEU A 77 -3.60 3.38 3.66
N LEU A 78 -3.99 3.50 2.40
CA LEU A 78 -4.84 4.57 1.89
C LEU A 78 -6.18 3.96 1.48
N ASP A 79 -7.24 4.40 2.14
CA ASP A 79 -8.62 3.98 1.86
C ASP A 79 -9.25 4.92 0.82
N LYS A 80 -9.50 4.40 -0.39
CA LYS A 80 -10.08 5.19 -1.48
C LYS A 80 -11.54 5.52 -1.24
N LYS A 81 -12.27 4.68 -0.51
CA LYS A 81 -13.68 4.94 -0.19
C LYS A 81 -13.77 6.15 0.75
N ALA A 82 -12.94 6.17 1.79
CA ALA A 82 -12.84 7.30 2.70
C ALA A 82 -12.40 8.58 1.96
N LEU A 83 -11.45 8.46 1.03
CA LEU A 83 -11.02 9.58 0.19
C LEU A 83 -12.15 10.13 -0.69
N SER A 84 -12.93 9.26 -1.34
CA SER A 84 -14.02 9.69 -2.20
C SER A 84 -15.20 10.29 -1.42
N GLU A 85 -15.47 9.79 -0.21
CA GLU A 85 -16.44 10.38 0.72
C GLU A 85 -15.98 11.78 1.16
N ALA A 86 -14.71 11.93 1.53
CA ALA A 86 -14.13 13.22 1.89
C ALA A 86 -14.15 14.22 0.72
N ARG A 87 -13.82 13.77 -0.50
CA ARG A 87 -13.94 14.55 -1.74
C ARG A 87 -15.36 15.07 -1.93
N THR A 88 -16.35 14.18 -1.80
CA THR A 88 -17.77 14.52 -1.99
C THR A 88 -18.24 15.52 -0.95
N ARG A 89 -17.83 15.35 0.32
CA ARG A 89 -18.13 16.29 1.40
C ARG A 89 -17.49 17.67 1.18
N ALA A 90 -16.30 17.71 0.61
CA ALA A 90 -15.57 18.93 0.29
C ALA A 90 -16.04 19.60 -1.03
N GLY A 91 -17.01 19.02 -1.75
CA GLY A 91 -17.47 19.54 -3.04
C GLY A 91 -16.41 19.48 -4.15
N LEU A 92 -15.39 18.64 -4.00
CA LEU A 92 -14.28 18.52 -4.95
C LEU A 92 -14.67 17.65 -6.15
N SER A 93 -14.13 17.98 -7.33
CA SER A 93 -14.37 17.19 -8.55
C SER A 93 -13.60 15.87 -8.52
N LYS A 94 -14.11 14.86 -9.22
CA LYS A 94 -13.45 13.56 -9.34
C LYS A 94 -12.04 13.68 -9.95
N THR A 95 -11.83 14.64 -10.85
CA THR A 95 -10.53 14.93 -11.47
C THR A 95 -9.44 15.25 -10.44
N VAL A 96 -9.80 15.92 -9.33
CA VAL A 96 -8.84 16.23 -8.26
C VAL A 96 -8.43 14.96 -7.50
N GLU A 97 -9.38 14.06 -7.24
CA GLU A 97 -9.10 12.76 -6.62
C GLU A 97 -8.23 11.88 -7.52
N ASP A 98 -8.54 11.81 -8.81
CA ASP A 98 -7.74 11.04 -9.77
C ASP A 98 -6.29 11.58 -9.86
N ALA A 99 -6.13 12.91 -9.94
CA ALA A 99 -4.81 13.55 -9.94
C ALA A 99 -4.04 13.31 -8.63
N PHE A 100 -4.72 13.32 -7.48
CA PHE A 100 -4.11 12.99 -6.20
C PHE A 100 -3.60 11.54 -6.16
N LEU A 101 -4.41 10.59 -6.65
CA LEU A 101 -4.02 9.18 -6.72
C LEU A 101 -2.85 8.97 -7.69
N ASP A 102 -2.76 9.73 -8.79
CA ASP A 102 -1.62 9.68 -9.71
C ASP A 102 -0.32 10.16 -9.06
N ILE A 103 -0.36 11.23 -8.27
CA ILE A 103 0.79 11.69 -7.48
C ILE A 103 1.22 10.59 -6.52
N VAL A 104 0.27 9.98 -5.80
CA VAL A 104 0.54 8.89 -4.86
C VAL A 104 1.24 7.70 -5.55
N ARG A 105 0.76 7.27 -6.73
CA ARG A 105 1.40 6.20 -7.51
C ARG A 105 2.81 6.56 -7.93
N ALA A 106 3.00 7.78 -8.44
CA ALA A 106 4.30 8.25 -8.90
C ALA A 106 5.33 8.33 -7.76
N ASP A 107 4.92 8.84 -6.60
CA ASP A 107 5.79 8.97 -5.43
C ASP A 107 6.17 7.60 -4.86
N ALA A 108 5.21 6.68 -4.73
CA ALA A 108 5.52 5.33 -4.26
C ALA A 108 6.47 4.58 -5.21
N ALA A 109 6.28 4.72 -6.52
CA ALA A 109 7.17 4.13 -7.52
C ALA A 109 8.60 4.69 -7.45
N ARG A 110 8.77 5.98 -7.14
CA ARG A 110 10.07 6.61 -6.92
C ARG A 110 10.72 6.12 -5.62
N LEU A 111 9.94 6.04 -4.54
CA LEU A 111 10.42 5.68 -3.21
C LEU A 111 11.08 4.28 -3.18
N VAL A 112 10.53 3.32 -3.94
CA VAL A 112 11.10 1.96 -4.08
C VAL A 112 12.53 1.98 -4.61
N ARG A 113 12.92 2.99 -5.39
CA ARG A 113 14.25 3.09 -6.04
C ARG A 113 15.27 3.84 -5.20
N LEU A 114 14.85 4.51 -4.13
CA LEU A 114 15.74 5.28 -3.26
C LEU A 114 16.41 4.34 -2.24
N ARG A 115 17.72 4.54 -2.04
CA ARG A 115 18.54 3.79 -1.08
C ARG A 115 19.45 4.77 -0.36
N HIS A 116 18.99 5.29 0.76
CA HIS A 116 19.70 6.28 1.56
C HIS A 116 19.32 6.14 3.04
N PRO A 117 20.25 6.26 4.00
CA PRO A 117 19.95 6.09 5.43
C PRO A 117 18.95 7.09 5.99
N GLY A 118 18.84 8.27 5.37
CA GLY A 118 17.84 9.30 5.71
C GLY A 118 16.51 9.18 4.96
N VAL A 119 16.31 8.12 4.17
CA VAL A 119 15.07 7.89 3.39
C VAL A 119 14.50 6.54 3.77
N VAL A 120 13.22 6.53 4.13
CA VAL A 120 12.52 5.33 4.57
C VAL A 120 12.62 4.22 3.51
N HIS A 121 13.08 3.04 3.92
CA HIS A 121 13.21 1.90 3.03
C HIS A 121 11.87 1.21 2.77
N VAL A 122 11.50 1.06 1.50
CA VAL A 122 10.31 0.31 1.07
C VAL A 122 10.62 -1.18 1.03
N VAL A 123 9.93 -1.95 1.85
CA VAL A 123 10.02 -3.42 1.95
C VAL A 123 9.15 -4.07 0.89
N GLN A 124 7.92 -3.58 0.73
CA GLN A 124 6.99 -4.04 -0.30
C GLN A 124 6.44 -2.83 -1.05
N ALA A 125 6.60 -2.86 -2.38
CA ALA A 125 6.12 -1.81 -3.26
C ALA A 125 4.59 -1.63 -3.15
N LEU A 126 4.13 -0.46 -3.58
CA LEU A 126 2.72 -0.12 -3.62
C LEU A 126 1.92 -1.11 -4.46
N ASP A 127 0.87 -1.62 -3.84
CA ASP A 127 -0.13 -2.46 -4.45
C ASP A 127 -1.50 -1.83 -4.28
N GLU A 128 -2.30 -1.86 -5.34
CA GLU A 128 -3.55 -1.12 -5.44
C GLU A 128 -4.70 -2.06 -5.77
N SER A 129 -5.73 -2.03 -4.93
CA SER A 129 -7.01 -2.68 -5.18
C SER A 129 -8.08 -1.64 -5.54
N LYS A 130 -9.31 -2.08 -5.82
CA LYS A 130 -10.44 -1.19 -6.09
C LYS A 130 -10.75 -0.26 -4.90
N THR A 131 -10.53 -0.73 -3.68
CA THR A 131 -10.96 -0.06 -2.44
C THR A 131 -9.82 0.62 -1.70
N ALA A 132 -8.58 0.16 -1.87
CA ALA A 132 -7.45 0.66 -1.10
C ALA A 132 -6.14 0.63 -1.89
N MET A 133 -5.15 1.35 -1.38
CA MET A 133 -3.75 1.27 -1.81
C MET A 133 -2.90 0.98 -0.59
N ALA A 134 -1.93 0.09 -0.71
CA ALA A 134 -1.06 -0.24 0.40
C ALA A 134 0.38 -0.47 -0.03
N MET A 135 1.32 -0.03 0.80
CA MET A 135 2.75 -0.35 0.68
C MET A 135 3.32 -0.65 2.07
N VAL A 136 4.47 -1.29 2.11
CA VAL A 136 5.13 -1.66 3.36
C VAL A 136 6.53 -1.09 3.39
N THR A 137 6.87 -0.45 4.51
CA THR A 137 8.19 0.10 4.77
C THR A 137 8.83 -0.57 5.98
N GLU A 138 10.08 -0.23 6.24
CA GLU A 138 10.71 -0.50 7.52
C GLU A 138 9.84 0.03 8.69
N PRO A 139 10.00 -0.51 9.90
CA PRO A 139 9.20 -0.09 11.05
C PRO A 139 9.41 1.41 11.33
N LEU A 140 8.30 2.10 11.56
CA LEU A 140 8.25 3.52 11.89
C LEU A 140 7.66 3.69 13.28
N PHE A 141 8.07 4.75 13.97
CA PHE A 141 7.47 5.14 15.24
C PHE A 141 6.17 5.92 15.01
N ALA A 142 6.28 7.08 14.34
CA ALA A 142 5.14 7.93 13.97
C ALA A 142 5.57 8.90 12.86
N SER A 143 4.60 9.63 12.30
CA SER A 143 4.93 10.79 11.48
C SER A 143 5.21 12.02 12.35
N VAL A 144 6.03 12.95 11.83
CA VAL A 144 6.30 14.22 12.51
C VAL A 144 5.00 15.00 12.77
N ALA A 145 4.03 14.95 11.86
CA ALA A 145 2.75 15.61 12.05
C ALA A 145 1.99 15.07 13.27
N ASN A 146 2.03 13.76 13.51
CA ASN A 146 1.39 13.15 14.68
C ASN A 146 2.15 13.45 15.97
N VAL A 147 3.49 13.48 15.92
CA VAL A 147 4.31 13.90 17.07
C VAL A 147 4.01 15.35 17.47
N LEU A 148 3.72 16.21 16.50
CA LEU A 148 3.31 17.61 16.73
C LEU A 148 1.82 17.77 17.11
N GLY A 149 1.10 16.68 17.36
CA GLY A 149 -0.27 16.72 17.87
C GLY A 149 -1.38 16.70 16.81
N ASN A 150 -1.06 16.50 15.52
CA ASN A 150 -2.10 16.32 14.50
C ASN A 150 -2.59 14.86 14.51
N PHE A 151 -3.81 14.65 15.00
CA PHE A 151 -4.43 13.32 15.12
C PHE A 151 -5.71 13.14 14.29
N ASP A 152 -6.00 14.04 13.34
CA ASP A 152 -7.29 14.09 12.63
C ASP A 152 -7.68 12.76 11.95
N ASN A 153 -6.69 11.99 11.49
CA ASN A 153 -6.88 10.71 10.80
C ASN A 153 -6.49 9.47 11.64
N ILE A 154 -6.42 9.62 12.97
CA ILE A 154 -6.08 8.54 13.91
C ILE A 154 -7.29 8.26 14.79
N GLY A 155 -7.85 7.04 14.69
CA GLY A 155 -9.04 6.68 15.47
C GLY A 155 -8.76 6.56 16.97
N LYS A 156 -7.59 6.02 17.33
CA LYS A 156 -7.13 5.87 18.71
C LYS A 156 -5.67 6.31 18.79
N VAL A 157 -5.41 7.39 19.51
CA VAL A 157 -4.05 7.92 19.68
C VAL A 157 -3.18 6.87 20.39
N PRO A 158 -2.05 6.44 19.78
CA PRO A 158 -1.10 5.54 20.41
C PRO A 158 -0.67 6.06 21.78
N THR A 159 -0.50 5.16 22.75
CA THR A 159 0.01 5.52 24.08
C THR A 159 1.38 6.16 24.03
N GLU A 160 2.22 5.76 23.07
CA GLU A 160 3.56 6.30 22.87
C GLU A 160 3.57 7.76 22.40
N LEU A 161 2.47 8.24 21.81
CA LEU A 161 2.30 9.65 21.42
C LEU A 161 1.64 10.50 22.51
N LYS A 162 1.21 9.90 23.63
CA LYS A 162 0.61 10.64 24.74
C LYS A 162 1.71 11.19 25.65
N GLY A 163 1.95 12.50 25.58
CA GLY A 163 2.87 13.21 26.47
C GLY A 163 4.26 13.51 25.89
N LEU A 164 4.44 13.33 24.58
CA LEU A 164 5.46 14.05 23.79
C LEU A 164 5.02 15.52 23.61
#